data_AF-A0A3D0DUE8-F1
#
_entry.id   AF-A0A3D0DUE8-F1
#
_cell.length_a   1.000
_cell.length_b   1.000
_cell.length_c   1.000
_cell.angle_alpha   90.00
_cell.angle_beta   90.00
_cell.angle_gamma   90.00
#
_symmetry.space_group_name_H-M   'P 1'
#
loop_
_entity.id
_entity.type
_entity.pdbx_description
1 polymer ?
#
loop_
_entity_poly.entity_id
_entity_poly.type
_entity_poly.pdbx_seq_one_letter_code
_entity_poly.pdbx_strand_id
1 'polypeptide(L)'
;MRTGAAITPNDLPFGNGFAELPPAFYTRLMPTPMPAPHFVAASSRAAALVGIDPASLAQDDFVAAFTGNAVPEGAQPLAAVYSGHQFGVWAGQLGDGRAILLGDLPG
;
A
#
# COMPACT_ATOMS: atom_id res chain seq x y z
N MET A 1 5.23 -16.15 -19.37
CA MET A 1 4.01 -16.88 -18.97
C MET A 1 4.40 -17.77 -17.80
N ARG A 2 4.27 -17.29 -16.55
CA ARG A 2 4.57 -18.07 -15.35
C ARG A 2 3.33 -18.88 -15.00
N THR A 3 3.36 -20.17 -15.31
CA THR A 3 2.32 -21.14 -14.94
C THR A 3 2.71 -21.76 -13.60
N GLY A 4 1.85 -21.66 -12.57
CA GLY A 4 1.75 -22.70 -11.54
C GLY A 4 1.95 -22.34 -10.05
N ALA A 5 2.33 -21.12 -9.67
CA ALA A 5 2.36 -20.72 -8.26
C ALA A 5 1.45 -19.51 -8.03
N ALA A 6 0.60 -19.57 -7.00
CA ALA A 6 -0.17 -18.41 -6.56
C ALA A 6 0.81 -17.33 -6.11
N ILE A 7 0.72 -16.13 -6.70
CA ILE A 7 1.50 -14.96 -6.29
C ILE A 7 1.07 -14.60 -4.87
N THR A 8 2.04 -14.42 -3.97
CA THR A 8 1.83 -13.89 -2.61
C THR A 8 2.16 -12.39 -2.58
N PRO A 9 1.82 -11.66 -1.51
CA PRO A 9 2.23 -10.26 -1.37
C PRO A 9 3.75 -10.07 -1.48
N ASN A 10 4.56 -11.04 -1.05
CA ASN A 10 6.02 -10.96 -1.12
C ASN A 10 6.57 -11.09 -2.56
N ASP A 11 5.79 -11.66 -3.47
CA ASP A 11 6.16 -11.78 -4.88
C ASP A 11 5.86 -10.51 -5.69
N LEU A 12 5.21 -9.51 -5.07
CA LEU A 12 4.85 -8.27 -5.75
C LEU A 12 6.10 -7.44 -6.08
N PRO A 13 6.28 -7.01 -7.34
CA PRO A 13 7.50 -6.35 -7.80
C PRO A 13 7.53 -4.86 -7.43
N PHE A 14 7.55 -4.51 -6.15
CA PHE A 14 7.56 -3.11 -5.70
C PHE A 14 8.70 -2.27 -6.30
N GLY A 15 8.34 -1.14 -6.92
CA GLY A 15 9.27 -0.16 -7.48
C GLY A 15 9.79 0.85 -6.45
N ASN A 16 8.93 1.28 -5.53
CA ASN A 16 9.21 2.26 -4.47
C ASN A 16 9.79 3.61 -4.96
N GLY A 17 9.40 4.09 -6.14
CA GLY A 17 9.95 5.34 -6.71
C GLY A 17 9.77 6.57 -5.81
N PHE A 18 8.64 6.70 -5.12
CA PHE A 18 8.42 7.82 -4.17
C PHE A 18 9.39 7.76 -2.98
N ALA A 19 9.82 6.56 -2.62
CA ALA A 19 10.73 6.29 -1.52
C ALA A 19 12.18 6.75 -1.82
N GLU A 20 12.50 7.01 -3.09
CA GLU A 20 13.81 7.51 -3.52
C GLU A 20 13.93 9.04 -3.41
N LEU A 21 12.81 9.74 -3.18
CA LEU A 21 12.81 11.18 -2.96
C LEU A 21 13.55 11.55 -1.68
N PRO A 22 14.04 12.81 -1.56
CA PRO A 22 14.65 13.28 -0.33
C PRO A 22 13.75 13.10 0.90
N PRO A 23 14.32 12.90 2.11
CA PRO A 23 13.54 12.70 3.34
C PRO A 23 12.59 13.84 3.71
N ALA A 24 12.72 15.01 3.07
CA ALA A 24 11.80 16.13 3.27
C ALA A 24 10.38 15.86 2.73
N PHE A 25 10.20 14.87 1.85
CA PHE A 25 8.91 14.58 1.19
C PHE A 25 8.06 13.54 1.92
N TYR A 26 8.64 12.80 2.87
CA TYR A 26 7.93 11.73 3.56
C TYR A 26 8.58 11.39 4.91
N THR A 27 7.88 10.60 5.70
CA THR A 27 8.44 9.89 6.86
C THR A 27 8.32 8.39 6.65
N ARG A 28 9.38 7.63 6.93
CA ARG A 28 9.32 6.15 6.95
C ARG A 28 8.49 5.72 8.14
N LEU A 29 7.39 5.01 7.88
CA LEU A 29 6.44 4.64 8.92
C LEU A 29 5.80 3.30 8.60
N MET A 30 5.83 2.39 9.56
CA MET A 30 5.19 1.08 9.44
C MET A 30 3.68 1.21 9.68
N PRO A 31 2.84 0.42 8.98
CA PRO A 31 1.42 0.31 9.28
C PRO A 31 1.19 -0.15 10.73
N THR A 32 0.07 0.29 11.32
CA THR A 32 -0.39 -0.24 12.60
C THR A 32 -1.35 -1.42 12.35
N PRO A 33 -1.09 -2.62 12.89
CA PRO A 33 -1.93 -3.80 12.65
C PRO A 33 -3.37 -3.64 13.13
N MET A 34 -4.31 -4.26 12.41
CA MET A 34 -5.72 -4.34 12.79
C MET A 34 -5.99 -5.61 13.63
N PRO A 35 -6.81 -5.54 14.70
CA PRO A 35 -7.25 -6.74 15.42
C PRO A 35 -8.24 -7.56 14.58
N ALA A 36 -8.02 -8.87 14.49
CA ALA A 36 -8.90 -9.84 13.82
C ALA A 36 -9.41 -9.39 12.42
N PRO A 37 -8.51 -9.07 11.47
CA PRO A 37 -8.91 -8.66 10.14
C PRO A 37 -9.61 -9.81 9.41
N HIS A 38 -10.58 -9.48 8.57
CA HIS A 38 -11.23 -10.44 7.68
C HIS A 38 -11.52 -9.78 6.33
N PHE A 39 -11.56 -10.60 5.29
CA PHE A 39 -11.89 -10.16 3.95
C PHE A 39 -13.39 -9.80 3.84
N VAL A 40 -13.69 -8.64 3.26
CA VAL A 40 -15.06 -8.20 2.99
C VAL A 40 -15.39 -8.31 1.50
N ALA A 41 -14.59 -7.65 0.66
CA ALA A 41 -14.75 -7.66 -0.79
C ALA A 41 -13.47 -7.21 -1.50
N ALA A 42 -13.35 -7.55 -2.78
CA ALA A 42 -12.32 -7.04 -3.68
C ALA A 42 -12.92 -6.59 -5.00
N SER A 43 -12.32 -5.58 -5.61
CA SER A 43 -12.63 -5.17 -6.99
C SER A 43 -11.73 -5.92 -7.95
N SER A 44 -12.33 -6.77 -8.79
CA SER A 44 -11.58 -7.51 -9.82
C SER A 44 -10.89 -6.59 -10.82
N ARG A 45 -11.54 -5.47 -11.16
CA ARG A 45 -10.97 -4.44 -12.05
C ARG A 45 -9.77 -3.75 -11.42
N ALA A 46 -9.80 -3.46 -10.13
CA ALA A 46 -8.66 -2.82 -9.45
C ALA A 46 -7.49 -3.79 -9.31
N ALA A 47 -7.73 -5.05 -8.99
CA ALA A 47 -6.70 -6.09 -8.90
C ALA A 47 -5.96 -6.26 -10.25
N ALA A 48 -6.70 -6.22 -11.36
CA ALA A 48 -6.13 -6.29 -12.69
C ALA A 48 -5.19 -5.12 -13.03
N LEU A 49 -5.40 -3.93 -12.46
CA LEU A 49 -4.50 -2.77 -12.66
C LEU A 49 -3.10 -3.01 -12.08
N VAL A 50 -2.99 -3.91 -11.11
CA VAL A 50 -1.75 -4.21 -10.38
C VAL A 50 -1.28 -5.65 -10.58
N GLY A 51 -1.85 -6.36 -11.56
CA GLY A 51 -1.45 -7.72 -11.92
C GLY A 51 -1.75 -8.79 -10.86
N ILE A 52 -2.69 -8.52 -9.95
CA ILE A 52 -3.09 -9.47 -8.89
C ILE A 52 -4.35 -10.22 -9.33
N ASP A 53 -4.35 -11.54 -9.15
CA ASP A 53 -5.57 -12.35 -9.31
C ASP A 53 -6.57 -11.95 -8.21
N PRO A 54 -7.78 -11.48 -8.57
CA PRO A 54 -8.80 -11.14 -7.59
C PRO A 54 -9.12 -12.26 -6.59
N ALA A 55 -8.98 -13.53 -7.00
CA ALA A 55 -9.22 -14.68 -6.13
C ALA A 55 -8.18 -14.83 -5.02
N SER A 56 -6.95 -14.31 -5.22
CA SER A 56 -5.89 -14.32 -4.20
C SER A 56 -6.13 -13.29 -3.09
N LEU A 57 -6.92 -12.23 -3.34
CA LEU A 57 -7.12 -11.14 -2.38
C LEU A 57 -7.85 -11.54 -1.10
N ALA A 58 -8.55 -12.67 -1.12
CA ALA A 58 -9.22 -13.23 0.06
C ALA A 58 -8.33 -14.15 0.90
N GLN A 59 -7.10 -14.44 0.45
CA GLN A 59 -6.15 -15.26 1.20
C GLN A 59 -5.56 -14.48 2.40
N ASP A 60 -5.23 -15.21 3.46
CA ASP A 60 -4.81 -14.63 4.74
C ASP A 60 -3.56 -13.74 4.62
N ASP A 61 -2.65 -14.05 3.69
CA ASP A 61 -1.44 -13.27 3.44
C ASP A 61 -1.75 -11.89 2.83
N PHE A 62 -2.63 -11.82 1.83
CA PHE A 62 -3.11 -10.56 1.25
C PHE A 62 -3.95 -9.77 2.24
N VAL A 63 -4.82 -10.44 3.01
CA VAL A 63 -5.58 -9.79 4.08
C VAL A 63 -4.60 -9.18 5.10
N ALA A 64 -3.58 -9.91 5.53
CA ALA A 64 -2.58 -9.41 6.46
C ALA A 64 -1.78 -8.23 5.88
N ALA A 65 -1.37 -8.30 4.61
CA ALA A 65 -0.64 -7.24 3.93
C ALA A 65 -1.45 -5.93 3.85
N PHE A 66 -2.72 -6.01 3.43
CA PHE A 66 -3.56 -4.82 3.23
C PHE A 66 -4.27 -4.31 4.49
N THR A 67 -4.16 -5.03 5.60
CA THR A 67 -4.61 -4.56 6.93
C THR A 67 -3.46 -4.10 7.82
N GLY A 68 -2.23 -4.09 7.30
CA GLY A 68 -1.04 -3.64 8.04
C GLY A 68 -0.53 -4.66 9.07
N ASN A 69 -1.03 -5.89 9.04
CA ASN A 69 -0.62 -6.98 9.92
C ASN A 69 0.66 -7.69 9.42
N ALA A 70 0.98 -7.54 8.14
CA ALA A 70 2.25 -7.93 7.55
C ALA A 70 2.69 -6.84 6.56
N VAL A 71 3.99 -6.66 6.37
CA VAL A 71 4.54 -5.80 5.31
C VAL A 71 5.24 -6.69 4.29
N PRO A 72 4.86 -6.62 3.00
CA PRO A 72 5.54 -7.37 1.95
C PRO A 72 7.05 -7.10 1.91
N GLU A 73 7.85 -8.11 1.61
CA GLU A 73 9.32 -8.03 1.65
C GLU A 73 9.90 -6.89 0.78
N GLY A 74 9.32 -6.66 -0.41
CA GLY A 74 9.77 -5.60 -1.32
C GLY A 74 9.21 -4.19 -1.02
N ALA A 75 8.25 -4.07 -0.11
CA ALA A 75 7.58 -2.79 0.17
C ALA A 75 8.48 -1.88 1.03
N GLN A 76 8.42 -0.58 0.79
CA GLN A 76 9.08 0.41 1.65
C GLN A 76 8.08 1.45 2.19
N PRO A 77 7.35 1.10 3.26
CA PRO A 77 6.26 1.92 3.78
C PRO A 77 6.66 3.36 4.16
N LEU A 78 5.82 4.32 3.77
CA LEU A 78 5.99 5.73 4.11
C LEU A 78 4.66 6.48 4.23
N ALA A 79 4.70 7.62 4.91
CA ALA A 79 3.64 8.62 4.93
C ALA A 79 4.16 9.90 4.26
N ALA A 80 3.47 10.38 3.23
CA ALA A 80 3.86 11.60 2.53
C ALA A 80 3.46 12.85 3.34
N VAL A 81 4.28 13.90 3.26
CA VAL A 81 3.91 15.23 3.75
C VAL A 81 3.39 16.07 2.59
N TYR A 82 2.32 16.83 2.84
CA TYR A 82 1.78 17.80 1.90
C TYR A 82 1.11 18.92 2.67
N SER A 83 0.48 19.87 1.97
CA SER A 83 -0.23 21.00 2.58
C SER A 83 -1.41 21.38 1.69
N GLY A 84 -2.26 22.29 2.15
CA GLY A 84 -3.37 22.74 1.32
C GLY A 84 -4.22 23.82 1.96
N HIS A 85 -5.12 24.37 1.14
CA HIS A 85 -6.19 25.23 1.62
C HIS A 85 -7.42 24.37 1.94
N GLN A 86 -7.97 24.55 3.13
CA GLN A 86 -9.23 23.92 3.54
C GLN A 86 -10.25 25.02 3.80
N PHE A 87 -11.43 24.89 3.21
CA PHE A 87 -12.50 25.90 3.32
C PHE A 87 -12.05 27.34 2.97
N GLY A 88 -11.14 27.47 1.99
CA GLY A 88 -10.61 28.76 1.54
C GLY A 88 -9.49 29.36 2.38
N VAL A 89 -9.03 28.68 3.43
CA VAL A 89 -7.97 29.16 4.34
C VAL A 89 -6.76 28.22 4.29
N TRP A 90 -5.55 28.77 4.35
CA TRP A 90 -4.32 27.99 4.44
C TRP A 90 -4.28 27.18 5.73
N ALA A 91 -4.26 25.84 5.62
CA ALA A 91 -4.28 24.94 6.76
C ALA A 91 -2.88 24.61 7.31
N GLY A 92 -1.81 25.12 6.67
CA GLY A 92 -0.45 24.72 7.00
C GLY A 92 -0.14 23.30 6.55
N GLN A 93 0.69 22.63 7.33
CA GLN A 93 1.12 21.26 7.05
C GLN A 93 -0.02 20.26 7.27
N LEU A 94 -0.24 19.45 6.24
CA LEU A 94 -1.07 18.25 6.25
C LEU A 94 -0.15 17.03 6.05
N GLY A 95 -0.69 15.95 5.51
CA GLY A 95 0.06 14.72 5.24
C GLY A 95 -0.86 13.51 5.32
N ASP A 96 -0.28 12.34 5.11
CA ASP A 96 -0.96 11.06 5.26
C ASP A 96 -1.19 10.71 6.74
N GLY A 97 -2.09 11.43 7.41
CA GLY A 97 -2.36 11.26 8.85
C GLY A 97 -3.09 9.96 9.23
N ARG A 98 -3.51 9.15 8.24
CA ARG A 98 -4.23 7.88 8.41
C ARG A 98 -4.03 6.92 7.23
N ALA A 99 -2.96 7.11 6.46
CA ALA A 99 -2.65 6.29 5.29
C ALA A 99 -1.14 6.02 5.26
N ILE A 100 -0.77 4.91 4.63
CA ILE A 100 0.62 4.52 4.39
C ILE A 100 0.70 4.10 2.93
N LEU A 101 1.66 4.66 2.20
CA LEU A 101 2.07 4.13 0.91
C LEU A 101 2.97 2.92 1.15
N LEU A 102 2.52 1.72 0.80
CA LEU A 102 3.37 0.51 0.85
C LEU A 102 4.46 0.54 -0.22
N GLY A 103 4.12 1.08 -1.40
CA GLY A 103 4.98 1.23 -2.55
C GLY A 103 4.15 1.31 -3.83
N ASP A 104 4.81 1.54 -4.95
CA ASP A 104 4.25 1.46 -6.30
C ASP A 104 4.60 0.12 -6.96
N LEU A 105 3.78 -0.28 -7.93
CA LEU A 105 4.02 -1.45 -8.76
C LEU A 105 4.29 -1.00 -10.21
N PRO A 106 5.04 -1.78 -11.00
CA PRO A 106 5.27 -1.49 -12.41
C PRO A 106 3.92 -1.47 -13.14
N GLY A 107 3.73 -0.50 -14.02
CA GLY A 107 2.56 -0.41 -14.90
C GLY A 107 2.58 -1.40 -16.05
#